data_AF-A0A8S3FHZ0-F1
#
_entry.id   AF-A0A8S3FHZ0-F1
#
_cell.length_a   1.000
_cell.length_b   1.000
_cell.length_c   1.000
_cell.angle_alpha   90.00
_cell.angle_beta   90.00
_cell.angle_gamma   90.00
#
_symmetry.space_group_name_H-M   'P 1'
#
loop_
_entity.id
_entity.type
_entity.pdbx_description
1 polymer ?
#
loop_
_entity_poly.entity_id
_entity_poly.type
_entity_poly.pdbx_seq_one_letter_code
_entity_poly.pdbx_strand_id
1 'polypeptide(L)'
;MEWHITAKNFNDQFKLVIPMIVQATLSVYKASLLSLLPTPAKSHYLFNLRDFSRVIQGIALGDPESCPDPAAMKRNWIHEILRVFYDRLIDDDDRKWLYEQVIKTSKEVLRENFHNLLGHLDVEKSGTVTEDNLRSLIYCDFGDPKNEARRYLEVTNLEQLRTVSEQYLDEFNQMSKKPMNLVLFR
;
A
#
# COMPACT_ATOMS: atom_id res chain seq x y z
N MET A 1 -17.33 -0.44 5.61
CA MET A 1 -16.74 0.74 4.93
C MET A 1 -17.78 1.69 4.33
N GLU A 2 -19.06 1.31 4.22
CA GLU A 2 -20.10 2.23 3.72
C GLU A 2 -20.22 3.52 4.53
N TRP A 3 -20.12 3.44 5.86
CA TRP A 3 -20.12 4.61 6.74
C TRP A 3 -19.03 5.62 6.37
N HIS A 4 -17.85 5.16 5.96
CA HIS A 4 -16.70 6.01 5.61
C HIS A 4 -16.96 6.77 4.32
N ILE A 5 -17.43 6.06 3.29
CA ILE A 5 -17.79 6.63 1.99
C ILE A 5 -18.87 7.70 2.14
N THR A 6 -19.90 7.43 2.93
CA THR A 6 -20.96 8.40 3.22
C THR A 6 -20.44 9.58 4.05
N ALA A 7 -19.66 9.33 5.10
CA ALA A 7 -19.16 10.40 5.97
C ALA A 7 -18.17 11.34 5.28
N LYS A 8 -17.37 10.81 4.34
CA LYS A 8 -16.39 11.59 3.56
C LYS A 8 -16.93 12.12 2.23
N ASN A 9 -18.21 11.88 1.92
CA ASN A 9 -18.85 12.32 0.66
C ASN A 9 -18.16 11.81 -0.61
N PHE A 10 -17.75 10.55 -0.62
CA PHE A 10 -17.27 9.90 -1.84
C PHE A 10 -18.40 9.74 -2.86
N ASN A 11 -18.05 9.73 -4.15
CA ASN A 11 -18.98 9.46 -5.24
C ASN A 11 -19.61 8.05 -5.11
N ASP A 12 -20.85 7.89 -5.57
CA ASP A 12 -21.57 6.61 -5.56
C ASP A 12 -20.83 5.47 -6.28
N GLN A 13 -19.95 5.78 -7.24
CA GLN A 13 -19.11 4.77 -7.90
C GLN A 13 -18.27 3.95 -6.91
N PHE A 14 -17.86 4.55 -5.78
CA PHE A 14 -17.09 3.85 -4.74
C PHE A 14 -17.91 2.81 -3.97
N LYS A 15 -19.23 2.95 -3.91
CA LYS A 15 -20.12 1.97 -3.24
C LYS A 15 -20.03 0.59 -3.88
N LEU A 16 -19.78 0.52 -5.19
CA LEU A 16 -19.58 -0.74 -5.92
C LEU A 16 -18.21 -1.37 -5.65
N VAL A 17 -17.21 -0.55 -5.31
CA VAL A 17 -15.82 -1.00 -5.11
C VAL A 17 -15.60 -1.57 -3.72
N ILE A 18 -16.26 -1.01 -2.70
CA ILE A 18 -16.17 -1.47 -1.30
C ILE A 18 -16.33 -3.00 -1.16
N PRO A 19 -17.41 -3.64 -1.65
CA PRO A 19 -17.58 -5.08 -1.48
C PRO A 19 -16.50 -5.88 -2.19
N MET A 20 -16.00 -5.38 -3.34
CA MET A 20 -14.89 -5.99 -4.07
C MET A 20 -13.61 -5.96 -3.25
N ILE A 21 -13.31 -4.83 -2.59
CA ILE A 21 -12.13 -4.65 -1.73
C ILE A 21 -12.21 -5.59 -0.52
N VAL A 22 -13.36 -5.65 0.16
CA VAL A 22 -13.55 -6.55 1.31
C VAL A 22 -13.37 -8.01 0.89
N GLN A 23 -13.94 -8.39 -0.25
CA GLN A 23 -13.80 -9.74 -0.79
C GLN A 23 -12.37 -10.06 -1.23
N ALA A 24 -11.66 -9.08 -1.80
CA ALA A 24 -10.28 -9.21 -2.23
C ALA A 24 -9.35 -9.41 -1.03
N THR A 25 -9.49 -8.59 0.01
CA THR A 25 -8.76 -8.76 1.28
C THR A 25 -9.06 -10.12 1.91
N LEU A 26 -10.32 -10.58 1.87
CA LEU A 26 -10.69 -11.89 2.41
C LEU A 26 -10.04 -13.04 1.63
N SER A 27 -9.95 -12.90 0.30
CA SER A 27 -9.30 -13.87 -0.58
C SER A 27 -7.80 -13.99 -0.26
N VAL A 28 -7.09 -12.87 -0.19
CA VAL A 28 -5.66 -12.84 0.16
C VAL A 28 -5.42 -13.36 1.57
N TYR A 29 -6.24 -12.94 2.54
CA TYR A 29 -6.13 -13.40 3.94
C TYR A 29 -6.29 -14.92 4.06
N LYS A 30 -7.34 -15.50 3.46
CA LYS A 30 -7.58 -16.94 3.50
C LYS A 30 -6.46 -17.72 2.80
N ALA A 31 -5.99 -17.23 1.64
CA ALA A 31 -4.88 -17.86 0.93
C ALA A 31 -3.59 -17.80 1.76
N SER A 32 -3.33 -16.67 2.42
CA SER A 32 -2.14 -16.48 3.27
C SER A 32 -2.14 -17.46 4.45
N LEU A 33 -3.30 -17.68 5.09
CA LEU A 33 -3.41 -18.66 6.17
C LEU A 33 -3.11 -20.10 5.75
N LEU A 34 -3.30 -20.44 4.47
CA LEU A 34 -3.07 -21.78 3.93
C LEU A 34 -1.63 -21.97 3.44
N SER A 35 -1.08 -20.95 2.79
CA SER A 35 0.23 -21.02 2.12
C SER A 35 1.39 -20.52 2.97
N LEU A 36 1.16 -19.54 3.85
CA LEU A 36 2.19 -18.88 4.66
C LEU A 36 2.12 -19.36 6.11
N LEU A 37 2.42 -20.64 6.32
CA LEU A 37 2.32 -21.27 7.64
C LEU A 37 3.48 -20.82 8.57
N PRO A 38 3.19 -20.58 9.87
CA PRO A 38 4.22 -20.25 10.83
C PRO A 38 5.10 -21.48 11.09
N THR A 39 6.41 -21.31 10.94
CA THR A 39 7.42 -22.29 11.33
C THR A 39 8.31 -21.69 12.42
N PRO A 40 9.13 -22.47 13.16
CA PRO A 40 10.10 -21.90 14.09
C PRO A 40 11.03 -20.84 13.45
N ALA A 41 11.37 -21.00 12.17
CA ALA A 41 12.15 -20.03 11.40
C ALA A 41 11.32 -18.80 10.96
N LYS A 42 10.01 -18.95 10.79
CA LYS A 42 9.05 -17.93 10.31
C LYS A 42 7.93 -17.69 11.31
N SER A 43 8.27 -17.54 12.59
CA SER A 43 7.28 -17.44 13.67
C SER A 43 6.40 -16.18 13.60
N HIS A 44 6.87 -15.16 12.88
CA HIS A 44 6.17 -13.89 12.65
C HIS A 44 5.09 -13.97 11.54
N TYR A 45 4.91 -15.13 10.88
CA TYR A 45 3.88 -15.36 9.86
C TYR A 45 2.48 -15.63 10.46
N LEU A 46 2.25 -15.20 11.71
CA LEU A 46 0.98 -15.38 12.41
C LEU A 46 -0.03 -14.32 11.95
N PHE A 47 -0.78 -14.63 10.90
CA PHE A 47 -1.86 -13.78 10.41
C PHE A 47 -3.16 -14.00 11.19
N ASN A 48 -3.84 -12.92 11.55
CA ASN A 48 -5.14 -12.95 12.24
C ASN A 48 -6.06 -11.82 11.76
N LEU A 49 -7.28 -11.74 12.32
CA LEU A 49 -8.27 -10.75 11.91
C LEU A 49 -7.85 -9.29 12.14
N ARG A 50 -6.85 -9.03 12.99
CA ARG A 50 -6.26 -7.69 13.12
C ARG A 50 -5.59 -7.26 11.82
N ASP A 51 -4.94 -8.16 11.10
CA ASP A 51 -4.26 -7.86 9.84
C ASP A 51 -5.27 -7.49 8.77
N PHE A 52 -6.37 -8.25 8.71
CA PHE A 52 -7.52 -7.89 7.88
C PHE A 52 -8.03 -6.48 8.22
N SER A 53 -8.20 -6.17 9.52
CA SER A 53 -8.66 -4.86 9.95
C SER A 53 -7.66 -3.74 9.59
N ARG A 54 -6.35 -3.98 9.68
CA ARG A 54 -5.30 -3.01 9.31
C ARG A 54 -5.37 -2.62 7.85
N VAL A 55 -5.58 -3.58 6.94
CA VAL A 55 -5.77 -3.28 5.51
C VAL A 55 -6.98 -2.37 5.30
N ILE A 56 -8.11 -2.71 5.91
CA ILE A 56 -9.34 -1.92 5.79
C ILE A 56 -9.18 -0.51 6.40
N GLN A 57 -8.48 -0.41 7.53
CA GLN A 57 -8.18 0.88 8.17
C GLN A 57 -7.25 1.73 7.30
N GLY A 58 -6.20 1.15 6.70
CA GLY A 58 -5.29 1.87 5.81
C GLY A 58 -6.01 2.45 4.59
N ILE A 59 -6.92 1.68 4.00
CA ILE A 59 -7.78 2.18 2.91
C ILE A 59 -8.71 3.31 3.39
N ALA A 60 -9.22 3.21 4.62
CA ALA A 60 -10.05 4.24 5.23
C ALA A 60 -9.28 5.50 5.66
N LEU A 61 -7.94 5.54 5.57
CA LEU A 61 -7.19 6.79 5.70
C LEU A 61 -7.39 7.70 4.49
N GLY A 62 -7.79 7.14 3.34
CA GLY A 62 -8.08 7.91 2.14
C GLY A 62 -9.36 8.74 2.24
N ASP A 63 -9.31 9.94 1.67
CA ASP A 63 -10.41 10.87 1.42
C ASP A 63 -10.64 11.08 -0.10
N PRO A 64 -11.72 11.77 -0.53
CA PRO A 64 -12.01 11.97 -1.94
C PRO A 64 -10.94 12.72 -2.73
N GLU A 65 -10.10 13.51 -2.06
CA GLU A 65 -9.00 14.23 -2.70
C GLU A 65 -7.79 13.30 -2.91
N SER A 66 -7.55 12.37 -1.98
CA SER A 66 -6.51 11.34 -2.13
C SER A 66 -6.88 10.17 -3.04
N CYS A 67 -8.18 9.89 -3.16
CA CYS A 67 -8.74 8.79 -3.94
C CYS A 67 -9.78 9.38 -4.90
N PRO A 68 -9.35 10.07 -5.98
CA PRO A 68 -10.26 10.76 -6.89
C PRO A 68 -11.12 9.79 -7.71
N ASP A 69 -10.65 8.55 -7.90
CA ASP A 69 -11.30 7.55 -8.72
C ASP A 69 -11.24 6.14 -8.11
N PRO A 70 -12.13 5.22 -8.53
CA PRO A 70 -12.11 3.81 -8.12
C PRO A 70 -10.78 3.10 -8.30
N ALA A 71 -10.00 3.43 -9.33
CA ALA A 71 -8.71 2.80 -9.59
C ALA A 71 -7.67 3.23 -8.55
N ALA A 72 -7.67 4.50 -8.11
CA ALA A 72 -6.84 4.98 -7.01
C ALA A 72 -7.12 4.22 -5.70
N MET A 73 -8.38 3.93 -5.39
CA MET A 73 -8.72 3.12 -4.21
C MET A 73 -8.25 1.67 -4.34
N LYS A 74 -8.29 1.09 -5.54
CA LYS A 74 -7.74 -0.25 -5.81
C LYS A 74 -6.22 -0.27 -5.71
N ARG A 75 -5.51 0.77 -6.15
CA ARG A 75 -4.06 0.94 -5.95
C ARG A 75 -3.71 1.02 -4.46
N ASN A 76 -4.45 1.82 -3.71
CA ASN A 76 -4.28 1.93 -2.26
C ASN A 76 -4.49 0.55 -1.58
N TRP A 77 -5.46 -0.24 -2.03
CA TRP A 77 -5.60 -1.61 -1.53
C TRP A 77 -4.38 -2.49 -1.81
N ILE A 78 -3.78 -2.42 -3.00
CA ILE A 78 -2.56 -3.16 -3.31
C ILE A 78 -1.44 -2.73 -2.34
N HIS A 79 -1.25 -1.43 -2.16
CA HIS A 79 -0.29 -0.89 -1.21
C HIS A 79 -0.50 -1.43 0.22
N GLU A 80 -1.73 -1.39 0.73
CA GLU A 80 -2.03 -1.87 2.08
C GLU A 80 -1.84 -3.39 2.24
N ILE A 81 -2.11 -4.18 1.19
CA ILE A 81 -1.80 -5.61 1.21
C ILE A 81 -0.30 -5.84 1.31
N LEU A 82 0.51 -5.11 0.52
CA LEU A 82 1.96 -5.22 0.57
C LEU A 82 2.48 -4.84 1.97
N ARG A 83 2.06 -3.68 2.49
CA ARG A 83 2.46 -3.21 3.81
C ARG A 83 2.09 -4.17 4.96
N VAL A 84 0.91 -4.77 4.89
CA VAL A 84 0.42 -5.63 5.99
C VAL A 84 0.98 -7.04 5.91
N PHE A 85 1.09 -7.62 4.70
CA PHE A 85 1.48 -9.01 4.49
C PHE A 85 2.90 -9.15 3.93
N TYR A 86 3.24 -8.45 2.85
CA TYR A 86 4.51 -8.59 2.13
C TYR A 86 5.71 -8.20 3.00
N ASP A 87 5.60 -7.12 3.78
CA ASP A 87 6.67 -6.64 4.66
C ASP A 87 7.10 -7.66 5.74
N ARG A 88 6.26 -8.66 6.03
CA ARG A 88 6.60 -9.74 6.97
C ARG A 88 7.35 -10.89 6.31
N LEU A 89 7.36 -10.97 4.98
CA LEU A 89 7.92 -12.11 4.26
C LEU A 89 9.43 -11.96 4.13
N ILE A 90 10.15 -13.02 4.47
CA ILE A 90 11.62 -13.05 4.42
C ILE A 90 12.14 -13.81 3.21
N ASP A 91 11.40 -14.83 2.75
CA ASP A 91 11.82 -15.67 1.63
C ASP A 91 11.27 -15.14 0.31
N ASP A 92 12.10 -15.18 -0.72
CA ASP A 92 11.73 -14.69 -2.05
C ASP A 92 10.62 -15.54 -2.68
N ASP A 93 10.56 -16.84 -2.37
CA ASP A 93 9.46 -17.72 -2.82
C ASP A 93 8.11 -17.30 -2.22
N ASP A 94 8.08 -16.94 -0.93
CA ASP A 94 6.85 -16.47 -0.27
C ASP A 94 6.41 -15.11 -0.82
N ARG A 95 7.39 -14.21 -1.06
CA ARG A 95 7.17 -12.88 -1.65
C ARG A 95 6.58 -12.99 -3.05
N LYS A 96 7.19 -13.84 -3.88
CA LYS A 96 6.71 -14.13 -5.22
C LYS A 96 5.31 -14.73 -5.21
N TRP A 97 5.05 -15.68 -4.30
CA TRP A 97 3.72 -16.25 -4.13
C TRP A 97 2.68 -15.17 -3.80
N LEU A 98 2.99 -14.25 -2.88
CA LEU A 98 2.06 -13.17 -2.52
C LEU A 98 1.85 -12.21 -3.69
N TYR A 99 2.91 -11.87 -4.43
CA TYR A 99 2.82 -11.06 -5.65
C TYR A 99 1.87 -11.68 -6.69
N GLU A 100 2.05 -12.97 -6.99
CA GLU A 100 1.18 -13.70 -7.92
C GLU A 100 -0.26 -13.76 -7.41
N GLN A 101 -0.45 -13.93 -6.09
CA GLN A 101 -1.77 -13.95 -5.48
C GLN A 101 -2.46 -12.59 -5.56
N VAL A 102 -1.74 -11.48 -5.40
CA VAL A 102 -2.28 -10.13 -5.57
C VAL A 102 -2.69 -9.87 -7.02
N ILE A 103 -1.88 -10.28 -8.00
CA ILE A 103 -2.24 -10.19 -9.44
C ILE A 103 -3.53 -10.97 -9.71
N LYS A 104 -3.59 -12.22 -9.23
CA LYS A 104 -4.76 -13.08 -9.39
C LYS A 104 -6.01 -12.45 -8.79
N THR A 105 -5.95 -12.00 -7.52
CA THR A 105 -7.08 -11.37 -6.84
C THR A 105 -7.50 -10.06 -7.53
N SER A 106 -6.54 -9.27 -8.04
CA SER A 106 -6.83 -8.04 -8.78
C SER A 106 -7.66 -8.33 -10.04
N LYS A 107 -7.31 -9.39 -10.77
CA LYS A 107 -8.04 -9.80 -11.98
C LYS A 107 -9.41 -10.40 -11.65
N GLU A 108 -9.47 -11.35 -10.72
CA GLU A 108 -10.67 -12.13 -10.43
C GLU A 108 -11.71 -11.35 -9.62
N VAL A 109 -11.26 -10.60 -8.61
CA VAL A 109 -12.14 -9.93 -7.65
C VAL A 109 -12.27 -8.45 -7.97
N LEU A 110 -11.15 -7.75 -8.18
CA LEU A 110 -11.18 -6.31 -8.45
C LEU A 110 -11.56 -5.98 -9.90
N ARG A 111 -11.58 -6.99 -10.79
CA ARG A 111 -11.85 -6.86 -12.22
C ARG A 111 -10.95 -5.83 -12.90
N GLU A 112 -9.72 -5.71 -12.43
CA GLU A 112 -8.71 -4.82 -13.00
C GLU A 112 -7.53 -5.62 -13.57
N ASN A 113 -6.92 -5.05 -14.60
CA ASN A 113 -5.61 -5.51 -15.02
C ASN A 113 -4.55 -4.85 -14.13
N PHE A 114 -3.87 -5.67 -13.33
CA PHE A 114 -2.83 -5.24 -12.39
C PHE A 114 -1.72 -4.39 -13.06
N HIS A 115 -1.24 -4.82 -14.23
CA HIS A 115 -0.15 -4.12 -14.93
C HIS A 115 -0.61 -2.80 -15.53
N ASN A 116 -1.86 -2.69 -15.98
CA ASN A 116 -2.42 -1.41 -16.44
C ASN A 116 -2.65 -0.47 -15.26
N LEU A 117 -3.16 -0.99 -14.14
CA LEU A 117 -3.47 -0.22 -12.94
C LEU A 117 -2.22 0.44 -12.34
N LEU A 118 -1.09 -0.26 -12.41
CA LEU A 118 0.20 0.18 -11.87
C LEU A 118 1.21 0.52 -12.97
N GLY A 119 0.75 0.76 -14.19
CA GLY A 119 1.62 0.95 -15.35
C GLY A 119 2.54 2.17 -15.23
N HIS A 120 2.20 3.16 -14.41
CA HIS A 120 3.06 4.31 -14.13
C HIS A 120 4.32 3.95 -13.32
N LEU A 121 4.34 2.78 -12.68
CA LEU A 121 5.51 2.27 -11.95
C LEU A 121 6.49 1.49 -12.84
N ASP A 122 6.08 1.14 -14.06
CA ASP A 122 6.93 0.45 -15.05
C ASP A 122 7.87 1.44 -15.75
N VAL A 123 8.98 1.75 -15.06
CA VAL A 123 10.02 2.67 -15.56
C VAL A 123 10.65 2.16 -16.87
N GLU A 124 10.75 0.83 -17.02
CA GLU A 124 11.37 0.18 -18.18
C GLU A 124 10.43 0.10 -19.39
N LYS A 125 9.14 0.44 -19.22
CA LYS A 125 8.09 0.34 -20.25
C LYS A 125 8.02 -1.06 -20.87
N SER A 126 8.30 -2.08 -20.07
CA SER A 126 8.24 -3.48 -20.46
C SER A 126 6.81 -3.98 -20.67
N GLY A 127 5.82 -3.24 -20.17
CA GLY A 127 4.41 -3.61 -20.12
C GLY A 127 4.06 -4.52 -18.94
N THR A 128 5.04 -4.84 -18.08
CA THR A 128 4.86 -5.74 -16.93
C THR A 128 5.44 -5.10 -15.67
N VAL A 129 4.57 -4.85 -14.69
CA VAL A 129 4.97 -4.36 -13.36
C VAL A 129 5.56 -5.51 -12.55
N THR A 130 6.88 -5.48 -12.29
CA THR A 130 7.62 -6.49 -11.52
C THR A 130 7.51 -6.25 -10.00
N GLU A 131 7.99 -7.20 -9.19
CA GLU A 131 8.09 -7.03 -7.74
C GLU A 131 8.94 -5.83 -7.33
N ASP A 132 10.03 -5.53 -8.06
CA ASP A 132 10.86 -4.36 -7.75
C ASP A 132 10.12 -3.05 -8.05
N ASN A 133 9.31 -3.01 -9.10
CA ASN A 133 8.47 -1.84 -9.39
C ASN A 133 7.47 -1.57 -8.27
N LEU A 134 6.96 -2.62 -7.59
CA LEU A 134 6.03 -2.45 -6.47
C LEU A 134 6.65 -1.77 -5.25
N ARG A 135 7.97 -1.84 -5.06
CA ARG A 135 8.65 -1.09 -4.00
C ARG A 135 8.52 0.42 -4.17
N SER A 136 8.20 0.88 -5.39
CA SER A 136 7.95 2.29 -5.69
C SER A 136 6.49 2.71 -5.44
N LEU A 137 5.58 1.76 -5.18
CA LEU A 137 4.21 2.07 -4.75
C LEU A 137 4.25 2.48 -3.28
N ILE A 138 4.25 3.78 -2.99
CA ILE A 138 4.32 4.31 -1.63
C ILE A 138 3.15 5.25 -1.41
N TYR A 139 2.46 5.08 -0.27
CA TYR A 139 1.51 6.06 0.24
C TYR A 139 2.04 6.67 1.54
N CYS A 140 2.00 8.00 1.65
CA CYS A 140 2.44 8.71 2.84
C CYS A 140 1.62 9.98 3.10
N ASP A 141 1.64 10.46 4.33
CA ASP A 141 0.95 11.67 4.80
C ASP A 141 1.90 12.86 5.03
N PHE A 142 3.21 12.64 4.93
CA PHE A 142 4.27 13.62 5.17
C PHE A 142 5.02 14.05 3.90
N GLY A 143 4.64 13.55 2.73
CA GLY A 143 5.34 13.83 1.47
C GLY A 143 5.23 15.30 1.00
N ASP A 144 4.30 16.08 1.56
CA ASP A 144 4.16 17.51 1.29
C ASP A 144 4.17 18.31 2.60
N PRO A 145 5.27 19.04 2.90
CA PRO A 145 5.36 19.89 4.09
C PRO A 145 4.29 20.97 4.18
N LYS A 146 3.69 21.37 3.04
CA LYS A 146 2.65 22.39 2.99
C LYS A 146 1.25 21.83 3.23
N ASN A 147 1.11 20.51 3.23
CA ASN A 147 -0.17 19.84 3.44
C ASN A 147 -0.47 19.74 4.95
N GLU A 148 -1.06 20.79 5.51
CA GLU A 148 -1.52 20.82 6.91
C GLU A 148 -2.51 19.69 7.23
N ALA A 149 -3.27 19.23 6.24
CA ALA A 149 -4.26 18.17 6.41
C ALA A 149 -3.64 16.76 6.47
N ARG A 150 -2.32 16.61 6.20
CA ARG A 150 -1.58 15.33 6.22
C ARG A 150 -2.37 14.19 5.57
N ARG A 151 -2.79 14.42 4.33
CA ARG A 151 -3.61 13.46 3.59
C ARG A 151 -2.76 12.29 3.14
N TYR A 152 -3.31 11.09 3.24
CA TYR A 152 -2.64 9.86 2.83
C TYR A 152 -2.63 9.74 1.30
N LEU A 153 -1.52 10.11 0.67
CA LEU A 153 -1.43 10.26 -0.79
C LEU A 153 -0.41 9.31 -1.40
N GLU A 154 -0.70 8.88 -2.64
CA GLU A 154 0.25 8.15 -3.47
C GLU A 154 1.42 9.06 -3.85
N VAL A 155 2.64 8.59 -3.61
CA VAL A 155 3.87 9.30 -3.98
C VAL A 155 4.20 9.02 -5.43
N THR A 156 4.12 10.05 -6.26
CA THR A 156 4.46 9.96 -7.70
C THR A 156 5.93 10.26 -7.98
N ASN A 157 6.60 11.04 -7.12
CA ASN A 157 8.00 11.42 -7.27
C ASN A 157 8.79 11.05 -6.00
N LEU A 158 9.60 9.98 -6.11
CA LEU A 158 10.45 9.51 -5.02
C LEU A 158 11.61 10.47 -4.69
N GLU A 159 12.11 11.25 -5.65
CA GLU A 159 13.16 12.24 -5.39
C GLU A 159 12.62 13.37 -4.52
N GLN A 160 11.40 13.83 -4.80
CA GLN A 160 10.73 14.83 -3.96
C GLN A 160 10.51 14.31 -2.54
N LEU A 161 10.04 13.07 -2.39
CA LEU A 161 9.87 12.45 -1.07
C LEU A 161 11.19 12.37 -0.30
N ARG A 162 12.28 12.04 -1.00
CA ARG A 162 13.62 12.01 -0.41
C ARG A 162 14.04 13.40 0.07
N THR A 163 13.89 14.43 -0.76
CA THR A 163 14.23 15.82 -0.37
C THR A 163 13.45 16.27 0.86
N VAL A 164 12.16 15.97 0.92
CA VAL A 164 11.32 16.29 2.09
C VAL A 164 11.77 15.53 3.34
N SER A 165 12.16 14.27 3.19
CA SER A 165 12.64 13.45 4.31
C SER A 165 14.01 13.92 4.83
N GLU A 166 14.90 14.34 3.94
CA GLU A 166 16.19 14.94 4.29
C GLU A 166 15.99 16.28 5.03
N GLN A 167 15.03 17.10 4.58
CA GLN A 167 14.65 18.34 5.29
C GLN A 167 14.19 18.07 6.72
N TYR A 168 13.32 17.07 6.93
CA TYR A 168 12.89 16.70 8.29
C TYR A 168 14.04 16.16 9.16
N LEU A 169 14.98 15.44 8.57
CA LEU A 169 16.18 14.98 9.29
C LEU A 169 17.06 16.16 9.71
N ASP A 170 17.23 17.14 8.83
CA ASP A 170 18.00 18.36 9.12
C ASP A 170 17.33 19.21 10.21
N GLU A 171 16.00 19.40 10.14
CA GLU A 171 15.23 20.09 11.19
C GLU A 171 15.37 19.38 12.54
N PHE A 172 15.25 18.05 12.56
CA PHE A 172 15.48 17.27 13.78
C PHE A 172 16.89 17.45 14.32
N ASN A 173 17.90 17.41 13.46
CA ASN A 173 19.31 17.57 13.84
C ASN A 173 19.63 18.97 14.39
N GLN A 174 18.95 20.00 13.90
CA GLN A 174 19.08 21.36 14.44
C GLN A 174 18.45 21.52 15.82
N MET A 175 17.34 20.84 16.09
CA MET A 175 16.64 20.92 17.38
C MET A 175 17.21 19.96 18.45
N SER A 176 17.83 18.86 18.02
CA SER A 176 18.28 17.78 18.90
C SER A 176 19.73 17.97 19.35
N LYS A 177 19.99 17.66 20.63
CA LYS A 177 21.37 17.57 21.16
C LYS A 177 22.10 16.29 20.73
N LYS A 178 21.41 15.38 20.05
CA LYS A 178 21.95 14.11 19.53
C LYS A 178 21.59 14.01 18.04
N PRO A 179 22.43 14.55 17.14
CA PRO A 179 22.19 14.49 15.71
C PRO A 179 22.32 13.05 15.19
N MET A 180 21.52 12.72 14.18
CA MET A 180 21.54 11.45 13.48
C MET A 180 22.08 11.66 12.06
N ASN A 181 23.08 10.86 11.68
CA ASN A 181 23.62 10.84 10.33
C ASN A 181 23.01 9.65 9.56
N LEU A 182 21.79 9.83 9.09
CA LEU A 182 21.07 8.81 8.32
C LEU A 182 21.23 9.11 6.83
N VAL A 183 21.47 8.06 6.04
CA VAL A 183 21.47 8.15 4.57
C VAL A 183 20.23 7.41 4.07
N LEU A 184 19.41 8.10 3.28
CA LEU A 184 18.22 7.53 2.68
C LEU A 184 18.57 6.87 1.34
N PHE A 185 18.23 5.60 1.22
CA PHE A 185 18.38 4.81 -0.01
C PHE A 185 17.01 4.31 -0.48
N ARG A 186 16.98 3.88 -1.74
CA ARG A 186 15.90 3.06 -2.28
C ARG A 186 16.14 1.60 -1.92
#